data_AF-A0A180GGL1-F1
#
_entry.id   AF-A0A180GGL1-F1
#
_cell.length_a   1.000
_cell.length_b   1.000
_cell.length_c   1.000
_cell.angle_alpha   90.00
_cell.angle_beta   90.00
_cell.angle_gamma   90.00
#
_symmetry.space_group_name_H-M   'P 1'
#
loop_
_entity.id
_entity.type
_entity.pdbx_description
1 polymer ?
#
loop_
_entity_poly.entity_id
_entity_poly.type
_entity_poly.pdbx_seq_one_letter_code
_entity_poly.pdbx_strand_id
1 'polypeptide(L)' 'MPKYSKKEQTRRDLLLLSMLLQQQQIDDLIDRTLGIPTVPSFGTILAPNDPGRAMTLDLLFDDEAMVSDLLALVSSSQ' A
#
# COMPACT_ATOMS: atom_id res chain seq x y z
N MET A 1 0.08 27.22 4.46
CA MET A 1 0.28 25.75 4.33
C MET A 1 1.73 25.46 4.63
N PRO A 2 2.07 24.62 5.63
CA PRO A 2 3.45 24.24 5.87
C PRO A 2 4.00 23.55 4.61
N LYS A 3 5.14 24.03 4.12
CA LYS A 3 5.79 23.53 2.91
C LYS A 3 6.64 22.33 3.33
N TYR A 4 6.03 21.15 3.37
CA TYR A 4 6.76 19.92 3.66
C TYR A 4 7.85 19.71 2.61
N SER A 5 9.02 19.27 3.05
CA SER A 5 10.06 18.86 2.11
C SER A 5 9.57 17.65 1.32
N LYS A 6 10.02 17.50 0.07
CA LYS A 6 9.65 16.36 -0.78
C LYS A 6 9.89 15.01 -0.07
N LYS A 7 10.94 14.94 0.76
CA LYS A 7 11.30 13.77 1.57
C LYS A 7 10.29 13.47 2.68
N GLU A 8 9.82 14.49 3.40
CA GLU A 8 8.77 14.32 4.42
C GLU A 8 7.43 13.90 3.79
N GLN A 9 7.12 14.44 2.61
CA GLN A 9 5.92 14.03 1.88
C GLN A 9 6.03 12.57 1.43
N THR A 10 7.15 12.16 0.83
CA THR A 10 7.39 10.75 0.49
C THR A 10 7.32 9.83 1.70
N ARG A 11 7.89 10.23 2.85
CA ARG A 11 7.79 9.44 4.09
C ARG A 11 6.34 9.29 4.55
N ARG A 12 5.56 10.37 4.51
CA ARG A 12 4.14 10.35 4.89
C ARG A 12 3.34 9.45 3.95
N ASP A 13 3.57 9.57 2.65
CA ASP A 13 2.86 8.78 1.64
C ASP A 13 3.18 7.29 1.80
N LEU A 14 4.44 6.93 2.03
CA LEU A 14 4.84 5.55 2.33
C LEU A 14 4.21 5.02 3.62
N LEU A 15 4.11 5.85 4.67
CA LEU A 15 3.47 5.46 5.93
C LEU A 15 1.96 5.18 5.73
N LEU A 16 1.30 5.98 4.92
CA LEU A 16 -0.11 5.77 4.56
C LEU A 16 -0.30 4.50 3.74
N LEU A 17 0.61 4.22 2.80
CA LEU A 17 0.59 2.97 2.03
C LEU A 17 0.76 1.75 2.94
N SER A 18 1.69 1.80 3.91
CA SER A 18 1.83 0.72 4.90
C SER A 18 0.56 0.47 5.72
N MET A 19 -0.09 1.53 6.21
CA MET A 19 -1.35 1.40 6.96
C MET A 19 -2.46 0.76 6.11
N LEU A 20 -2.57 1.18 4.86
CA LEU A 20 -3.56 0.63 3.92
C LEU A 20 -3.30 -0.84 3.60
N LEU A 21 -2.05 -1.23 3.40
CA LEU A 21 -1.67 -2.64 3.17
C LEU A 21 -1.94 -3.52 4.38
N GLN A 22 -1.63 -3.03 5.58
CA GLN A 22 -1.91 -3.76 6.81
C GLN A 22 -3.42 -3.96 7.04
N GLN A 23 -4.24 -2.97 6.66
CA GLN A 23 -5.69 -3.11 6.71
C GLN A 23 -6.21 -4.13 5.68
N GLN A 24 -5.68 -4.09 4.45
CA GLN A 24 -5.98 -5.07 3.39
C GLN A 24 -5.70 -6.51 3.81
N GLN A 25 -4.61 -6.78 4.51
CA GLN A 25 -4.31 -8.15 4.97
C GLN A 25 -5.35 -8.71 5.96
N ILE A 26 -5.86 -7.85 6.84
CA ILE A 26 -6.91 -8.24 7.80
C ILE A 26 -8.20 -8.54 7.05
N ASP A 27 -8.54 -7.67 6.11
CA ASP A 27 -9.71 -7.77 5.25
C ASP A 27 -9.65 -9.04 4.36
N ASP A 28 -8.51 -9.32 3.75
CA ASP A 28 -8.25 -10.54 2.96
C ASP A 28 -8.37 -11.81 3.82
N LEU A 29 -7.92 -11.77 5.08
CA LEU A 29 -8.08 -12.91 5.99
C LEU A 29 -9.55 -13.17 6.29
N ILE A 30 -10.35 -12.12 6.47
CA ILE A 30 -11.80 -12.23 6.66
C ILE A 30 -12.46 -12.78 5.39
N ASP A 31 -12.12 -12.22 4.23
CA ASP A 31 -12.66 -12.62 2.93
C ASP A 31 -12.33 -14.09 2.59
N ARG A 32 -11.10 -14.54 2.88
CA ARG A 32 -10.67 -15.95 2.74
C ARG A 32 -11.41 -16.88 3.70
N THR A 33 -11.69 -16.41 4.92
CA THR A 33 -12.41 -17.19 5.93
C THR A 33 -13.88 -17.34 5.57
N LEU A 34 -14.49 -16.29 5.03
CA LEU A 34 -15.91 -16.24 4.65
C LEU A 34 -16.17 -16.73 3.21
N GLY A 35 -15.13 -16.82 2.38
CA GLY A 35 -15.22 -17.16 0.96
C GLY A 35 -15.93 -16.10 0.12
N ILE A 36 -16.04 -14.86 0.63
CA ILE A 36 -16.74 -13.76 0.00
C ILE A 36 -15.77 -12.57 -0.06
N PRO A 37 -15.36 -12.09 -1.25
CA PRO A 37 -14.58 -10.88 -1.36
C PRO A 37 -15.49 -9.69 -1.03
N THR A 38 -15.32 -9.10 0.16
CA THR A 38 -16.14 -7.97 0.63
C THR A 38 -15.46 -6.62 0.38
N VAL A 39 -14.16 -6.62 0.07
CA VAL A 39 -13.37 -5.41 -0.10
C VAL A 39 -12.51 -5.47 -1.38
N PRO A 40 -12.38 -4.35 -2.12
CA PRO A 40 -11.56 -4.31 -3.32
C PRO A 40 -10.07 -4.40 -2.96
N SER A 41 -9.25 -5.02 -3.83
CA SER A 41 -7.80 -5.11 -3.63
C SER A 41 -7.12 -3.75 -3.59
N PHE A 42 -5.93 -3.70 -2.99
CA PHE A 42 -5.13 -2.48 -2.85
C PHE A 42 -4.85 -1.80 -4.20
N GLY A 43 -4.47 -2.58 -5.20
CA GLY A 43 -4.28 -2.14 -6.57
C GLY A 43 -5.56 -1.59 -7.19
N THR A 44 -6.72 -2.20 -6.89
CA THR A 44 -8.03 -1.72 -7.34
C THR A 44 -8.39 -0.37 -6.70
N ILE A 45 -8.01 -0.14 -5.45
CA ILE A 45 -8.22 1.15 -4.77
C ILE A 45 -7.35 2.25 -5.40
N LEU A 46 -6.09 1.94 -5.74
CA LEU A 46 -5.13 2.91 -6.27
C LEU A 46 -5.24 3.14 -7.79
N ALA A 47 -5.75 2.17 -8.53
CA ALA A 47 -5.89 2.22 -9.98
C ALA A 47 -7.28 1.70 -10.44
N PRO A 48 -8.39 2.30 -9.97
CA PRO A 48 -9.74 1.76 -10.19
C PRO A 48 -10.16 1.72 -11.67
N ASN A 49 -9.57 2.57 -12.50
CA ASN A 49 -9.86 2.67 -13.93
C ASN A 49 -8.80 2.00 -14.82
N ASP A 50 -7.80 1.36 -14.23
CA ASP A 50 -6.70 0.72 -14.94
C ASP A 50 -6.39 -0.66 -14.33
N PRO A 51 -7.07 -1.72 -14.81
CA PRO A 51 -6.94 -3.07 -14.27
C PRO A 51 -5.52 -3.63 -14.40
N GLY A 52 -4.80 -3.27 -15.46
CA GLY A 52 -3.42 -3.72 -15.67
C GLY A 52 -2.48 -3.12 -14.63
N ARG A 53 -2.67 -1.82 -14.34
CA ARG A 53 -1.94 -1.14 -13.28
C ARG A 53 -2.36 -1.63 -11.89
N ALA A 54 -3.64 -1.89 -11.65
CA ALA A 54 -4.13 -2.47 -10.41
C ALA A 54 -3.44 -3.81 -10.11
N MET A 55 -3.44 -4.74 -11.08
CA MET A 55 -2.76 -6.02 -10.96
C MET A 55 -1.26 -5.88 -10.71
N THR A 56 -0.61 -4.93 -11.38
CA THR A 56 0.82 -4.66 -11.17
C THR A 56 1.10 -4.18 -9.75
N LEU A 57 0.25 -3.31 -9.21
CA LEU A 57 0.35 -2.82 -7.83
C LEU A 57 0.11 -3.95 -6.83
N ASP A 58 -0.92 -4.77 -7.04
CA ASP A 58 -1.20 -5.93 -6.19
C ASP A 58 0.01 -6.88 -6.16
N LEU A 59 0.63 -7.17 -7.30
CA LEU A 59 1.82 -8.03 -7.37
C LEU A 59 3.05 -7.40 -6.69
N LEU A 60 3.26 -6.10 -6.85
CA LEU A 60 4.40 -5.41 -6.23
C LEU A 60 4.27 -5.37 -4.70
N PHE A 61 3.05 -5.21 -4.19
CA PHE A 61 2.78 -5.05 -2.76
C PHE A 61 2.23 -6.30 -2.07
N ASP A 62 2.23 -7.45 -2.76
CA ASP A 62 1.93 -8.77 -2.17
C ASP A 62 2.98 -9.14 -1.09
N ASP A 63 4.23 -8.69 -1.27
CA ASP A 63 5.27 -8.77 -0.26
C ASP A 63 5.24 -7.53 0.65
N GLU A 64 4.71 -7.70 1.86
CA GLU A 64 4.63 -6.67 2.90
C GLU A 64 6.01 -6.07 3.24
N ALA A 65 7.09 -6.83 3.04
CA ALA A 65 8.45 -6.35 3.29
C ALA A 65 8.87 -5.21 2.35
N MET A 66 8.29 -5.13 1.14
CA MET A 66 8.69 -4.15 0.12
C MET A 66 8.47 -2.70 0.59
N VAL A 67 7.33 -2.41 1.24
CA VAL A 67 7.05 -1.04 1.73
C VAL A 67 7.87 -0.72 2.97
N SER A 68 8.12 -1.71 3.82
CA SER A 68 9.01 -1.58 4.97
C SER A 68 10.44 -1.23 4.55
N ASP A 69 10.94 -1.89 3.52
CA ASP A 69 12.27 -1.63 2.95
C ASP A 69 12.36 -0.24 2.32
N LEU A 70 11.32 0.21 1.60
CA LEU A 70 11.25 1.56 1.05
C LEU A 70 11.20 2.64 2.15
N LEU A 71 10.46 2.39 3.24
CA LEU A 71 10.44 3.26 4.41
C LEU A 71 11.81 3.34 5.08
N ALA A 72 12.50 2.20 5.22
CA ALA A 72 13.86 2.14 5.77
C ALA A 72 14.86 2.90 4.89
N LEU A 73 14.74 2.80 3.56
CA LEU A 73 15.59 3.51 2.61
C LEU A 73 15.39 5.05 2.65
N VAL A 74 14.13 5.50 2.66
CA VAL A 74 13.79 6.93 2.77
C VAL A 74 14.12 7.52 4.14
N SER A 75 14.24 6.68 5.17
CA SER A 75 14.62 7.09 6.52
C SER A 75 16.14 7.04 6.76
N SER A 76 16.87 6.17 6.07
CA SER A 76 18.32 6.00 6.21
C SER A 76 19.16 6.95 5.35
N SER A 77 18.59 7.45 4.24
CA SER A 77 19.17 8.57 3.52
C SER A 77 19.12 9.80 4.44
N GLN A 78 20.23 10.24 5.03
CA GLN A 78 20.35 11.53 5.72
C GLN A 78 20.54 12.63 4.69
#